data_AF-A0A5N9AJ04-F1
#
_entry.id   AF-A0A5N9AJ04-F1
#
_cell.length_a   1.000
_cell.length_b   1.000
_cell.length_c   1.000
_cell.angle_alpha   90.00
_cell.angle_beta   90.00
_cell.angle_gamma   90.00
#
_symmetry.space_group_name_H-M   'P 1'
#
loop_
_entity.id
_entity.type
_entity.pdbx_description
1 polymer ?
#
loop_
_entity_poly.entity_id
_entity_poly.type
_entity_poly.pdbx_seq_one_letter_code
_entity_poly.pdbx_strand_id
1 'polypeptide(L)'
;MKPVIKNYKDFSNPVLGAQDGVPTVISLYHDHGPGESSEHHEHDWEHQAFILSGSGVVWVDGQEYDIQPGDFVLIPENSSHYFKNTGSVTLSRVTFNPIRSEKHIRPDSRLI
;
A
#
# COMPACT_ATOMS: atom_id res chain seq x y z
N MET A 1 -21.60 6.87 15.37
CA MET A 1 -20.63 7.39 14.38
C MET A 1 -21.38 7.77 13.10
N LYS A 2 -21.02 8.88 12.45
CA LYS A 2 -21.45 9.18 11.07
C LYS A 2 -20.45 8.56 10.08
N PRO A 3 -20.84 8.20 8.85
CA PRO A 3 -19.89 7.74 7.84
C PRO A 3 -18.79 8.79 7.58
N VAL A 4 -17.56 8.33 7.39
CA VAL A 4 -16.43 9.15 6.93
C VAL A 4 -16.19 8.82 5.46
N ILE A 5 -16.17 9.85 4.61
CA ILE A 5 -15.95 9.72 3.16
C ILE A 5 -14.76 10.61 2.80
N LYS A 6 -13.70 10.00 2.26
CA LYS A 6 -12.48 10.68 1.84
C LYS A 6 -12.09 10.25 0.43
N ASN A 7 -11.59 11.19 -0.35
CA ASN A 7 -11.02 10.92 -1.67
C ASN A 7 -9.48 10.92 -1.55
N TYR A 8 -8.81 9.87 -2.02
CA TYR A 8 -7.36 9.75 -1.92
C TYR A 8 -6.59 10.93 -2.55
N LYS A 9 -7.19 11.67 -3.49
CA LYS A 9 -6.60 12.86 -4.10
C LYS A 9 -6.51 14.04 -3.12
N ASP A 10 -7.46 14.12 -2.20
CA ASP A 10 -7.62 15.24 -1.27
C ASP A 10 -6.96 14.96 0.10
N PHE A 11 -6.56 13.72 0.38
CA PHE A 11 -5.99 13.30 1.66
C PHE A 11 -4.65 12.57 1.49
N SER A 12 -3.77 12.65 2.49
CA SER A 12 -2.54 11.85 2.56
C SER A 12 -2.81 10.50 3.20
N ASN A 13 -1.82 9.60 3.15
CA ASN A 13 -1.91 8.34 3.86
C ASN A 13 -1.78 8.53 5.39
N PRO A 14 -2.50 7.72 6.19
CA PRO A 14 -3.55 6.80 5.75
C PRO A 14 -4.79 7.56 5.26
N VAL A 15 -5.42 7.09 4.17
CA VAL A 15 -6.66 7.68 3.66
C VAL A 15 -7.77 7.54 4.70
N LEU A 16 -7.89 6.37 5.33
CA LEU A 16 -8.72 6.16 6.53
C LEU A 16 -7.84 5.66 7.67
N GLY A 17 -7.78 6.42 8.76
CA GLY A 17 -6.89 6.19 9.91
C GLY A 17 -7.60 6.22 11.27
N ALA A 18 -6.82 6.14 12.35
CA ALA A 18 -7.31 6.20 13.73
C ALA A 18 -8.13 7.47 14.01
N GLN A 19 -7.74 8.60 13.42
CA GLN A 19 -8.46 9.88 13.55
C GLN A 19 -9.88 9.83 12.96
N ASP A 20 -10.13 8.92 12.02
CA ASP A 20 -11.44 8.70 11.42
C ASP A 20 -12.31 7.70 12.21
N GLY A 21 -11.79 7.16 13.32
CA GLY A 21 -12.45 6.17 14.15
C GLY A 21 -12.39 4.74 13.61
N VAL A 22 -11.43 4.45 12.73
CA VAL A 22 -11.13 3.08 12.29
C VAL A 22 -10.77 2.21 13.51
N PRO A 23 -11.37 1.02 13.68
CA PRO A 23 -11.11 0.20 14.86
C PRO A 23 -9.96 -0.80 14.69
N THR A 24 -9.64 -1.21 13.46
CA THR A 24 -8.76 -2.37 13.21
C THR A 24 -7.79 -2.19 12.05
N VAL A 25 -8.25 -1.67 10.92
CA VAL A 25 -7.50 -1.69 9.65
C VAL A 25 -7.50 -0.31 9.02
N ILE A 26 -6.31 0.26 8.83
CA ILE A 26 -6.13 1.51 8.10
C ILE A 26 -6.04 1.23 6.60
N SER A 27 -6.45 2.20 5.79
CA SER A 27 -6.41 2.09 4.33
C SER A 27 -5.46 3.12 3.76
N LEU A 28 -4.54 2.68 2.91
CA LEU A 28 -3.56 3.49 2.23
C LEU A 28 -3.78 3.39 0.71
N TYR A 29 -3.41 4.45 -0.01
CA TYR A 29 -3.41 4.48 -1.46
C TYR A 29 -2.01 4.87 -1.96
N HIS A 30 -1.49 4.14 -2.95
CA HIS A 30 -0.16 4.38 -3.50
C HIS A 30 -0.22 4.38 -5.02
N ASP A 31 0.47 5.35 -5.62
CA ASP A 31 0.77 5.40 -7.05
C ASP A 31 2.29 5.25 -7.23
N HIS A 32 2.69 4.41 -8.17
CA HIS A 32 4.07 4.27 -8.62
C HIS A 32 4.14 4.59 -10.11
N GLY A 33 4.89 5.63 -10.48
CA GLY A 33 5.21 5.93 -11.87
C GLY A 33 6.05 4.83 -12.53
N PRO A 34 6.21 4.84 -13.86
CA PRO A 34 7.04 3.85 -14.55
C PRO A 34 8.46 3.75 -13.97
N GLY A 35 8.86 2.55 -13.54
CA GLY A 35 10.16 2.29 -12.93
C GLY A 35 10.28 2.64 -11.44
N GLU A 36 9.28 3.32 -10.85
CA GLU A 36 9.28 3.63 -9.41
C GLU A 36 8.97 2.40 -8.57
N SER A 37 9.47 2.40 -7.33
CA SER A 37 9.20 1.37 -6.34
C SER A 37 8.87 1.96 -4.99
N SER A 38 8.20 1.18 -4.15
CA SER A 38 8.18 1.45 -2.71
C SER A 38 9.58 1.35 -2.13
N GLU A 39 9.76 1.91 -0.94
CA GLU A 39 10.94 1.61 -0.14
C GLU A 39 10.98 0.12 0.22
N HIS A 40 12.20 -0.40 0.32
CA HIS A 40 12.46 -1.73 0.82
C HIS A 40 12.39 -1.72 2.35
N HIS A 41 11.45 -2.48 2.92
CA HIS A 41 11.24 -2.52 4.37
C HIS A 41 10.67 -3.86 4.85
N GLU A 42 10.68 -4.04 6.16
CA GLU A 42 10.21 -5.22 6.89
C GLU A 42 9.58 -4.77 8.20
N HIS A 43 8.55 -5.49 8.66
CA HIS A 43 7.87 -5.22 9.93
C HIS A 43 7.05 -6.41 10.44
N ASP A 44 6.67 -6.37 11.71
CA ASP A 44 5.91 -7.40 12.44
C ASP A 44 4.38 -7.37 12.18
N TRP A 45 3.96 -6.93 10.99
CA TRP A 45 2.58 -7.02 10.52
C TRP A 45 2.51 -7.41 9.04
N GLU A 46 1.36 -7.93 8.63
CA GLU A 46 1.07 -8.27 7.25
C GLU A 46 0.61 -7.07 6.42
N HIS A 47 0.81 -7.13 5.11
CA HIS A 47 0.10 -6.27 4.16
C HIS A 47 -0.93 -7.06 3.38
N GLN A 48 -2.12 -6.50 3.22
CA GLN A 48 -3.03 -6.88 2.15
C GLN A 48 -3.10 -5.74 1.14
N ALA A 49 -2.91 -6.03 -0.14
CA ALA A 49 -3.02 -5.02 -1.19
C ALA A 49 -3.94 -5.48 -2.32
N PHE A 50 -4.57 -4.52 -2.98
CA PHE A 50 -5.35 -4.73 -4.19
C PHE A 50 -4.84 -3.84 -5.30
N ILE A 51 -4.52 -4.43 -6.46
CA ILE A 51 -3.97 -3.70 -7.60
C ILE A 51 -5.11 -3.15 -8.46
N LEU A 52 -5.17 -1.82 -8.59
CA LEU A 52 -6.22 -1.10 -9.29
C LEU A 52 -5.92 -0.92 -10.77
N SER A 53 -4.68 -0.57 -11.11
CA SER A 53 -4.23 -0.28 -12.48
C SER A 53 -2.72 -0.44 -12.61
N GLY A 54 -2.24 -0.52 -13.85
CA GLY A 54 -0.83 -0.75 -14.15
C GLY A 54 -0.39 -2.19 -13.86
N SER A 55 0.89 -2.48 -14.08
CA SER A 55 1.47 -3.79 -13.82
C SER A 55 2.88 -3.63 -13.26
N GLY A 56 3.34 -4.64 -12.54
CA GLY A 56 4.58 -4.55 -11.79
C GLY A 56 5.02 -5.89 -11.25
N VAL A 57 5.93 -5.81 -10.29
CA VAL A 57 6.28 -6.93 -9.42
C VAL A 57 6.10 -6.51 -7.96
N VAL A 58 5.76 -7.48 -7.12
CA VAL A 58 6.07 -7.42 -5.70
C VAL A 58 7.30 -8.29 -5.47
N TRP A 59 8.33 -7.73 -4.85
CA TRP A 59 9.49 -8.48 -4.41
C TRP A 59 9.29 -8.86 -2.95
N VAL A 60 9.52 -10.12 -2.60
CA VAL A 60 9.41 -10.64 -1.24
C VAL A 60 10.55 -11.65 -1.00
N ASP A 61 11.38 -11.40 0.00
CA ASP A 61 12.44 -12.31 0.48
C ASP A 61 13.33 -12.92 -0.62
N GLY A 62 13.76 -12.10 -1.59
CA GLY A 62 14.65 -12.54 -2.67
C GLY A 62 13.94 -12.90 -3.97
N GLN A 63 12.62 -12.98 -3.98
CA GLN A 63 11.83 -13.47 -5.10
C GLN A 63 10.89 -12.39 -5.64
N GLU A 64 10.81 -12.26 -6.96
CA GLU A 64 9.82 -11.39 -7.64
C GLU A 64 8.57 -12.19 -8.04
N TYR A 65 7.42 -11.55 -7.87
CA TYR A 65 6.11 -12.07 -8.27
C TYR A 65 5.39 -11.01 -9.09
N ASP A 66 4.94 -11.37 -10.28
CA ASP A 66 4.18 -10.46 -11.16
C ASP A 66 2.84 -10.08 -10.53
N ILE A 67 2.47 -8.81 -10.70
CA ILE A 67 1.20 -8.25 -10.23
C ILE A 67 0.55 -7.42 -11.34
N GLN A 68 -0.77 -7.51 -11.44
CA GLN A 68 -1.59 -6.83 -12.44
C GLN A 68 -2.98 -6.45 -11.88
N PRO A 69 -3.77 -5.65 -12.60
CA PRO A 69 -5.04 -5.16 -12.07
C PRO A 69 -6.00 -6.31 -11.74
N GLY A 70 -6.64 -6.23 -10.58
CA GLY A 70 -7.53 -7.27 -10.06
C GLY A 70 -6.85 -8.26 -9.11
N ASP A 71 -5.53 -8.24 -8.99
CA ASP A 71 -4.82 -9.11 -8.05
C ASP A 71 -4.98 -8.64 -6.60
N PHE A 72 -5.20 -9.61 -5.72
CA PHE A 72 -5.04 -9.46 -4.27
C PHE A 72 -3.68 -10.00 -3.86
N VAL A 73 -2.94 -9.21 -3.09
CA VAL A 73 -1.60 -9.53 -2.62
C VAL A 73 -1.62 -9.64 -1.10
N LEU A 74 -1.08 -10.73 -0.55
CA LEU A 74 -0.77 -10.88 0.86
C LEU A 74 0.76 -10.92 1.01
N ILE A 75 1.32 -9.98 1.77
CA ILE A 75 2.72 -10.02 2.21
C ILE A 75 2.72 -10.44 3.68
N PRO A 76 3.34 -11.57 4.04
CA PRO A 76 3.45 -12.01 5.43
C PRO A 76 4.19 -11.01 6.32
N GLU A 77 3.96 -11.11 7.62
CA GLU A 77 4.78 -10.41 8.62
C GLU A 77 6.23 -10.88 8.56
N ASN A 78 7.17 -9.99 8.92
CA ASN A 78 8.61 -10.23 8.93
C ASN A 78 9.19 -10.68 7.58
N SER A 79 8.47 -10.44 6.48
CA SER A 79 9.00 -10.57 5.13
C SER A 79 9.51 -9.22 4.64
N SER A 80 10.73 -9.21 4.13
CA SER A 80 11.30 -8.03 3.50
C SER A 80 10.69 -7.85 2.11
N HIS A 81 10.21 -6.66 1.80
CA HIS A 81 9.41 -6.48 0.58
C HIS A 81 9.46 -5.07 -0.02
N TYR A 82 9.08 -4.99 -1.30
CA TYR A 82 8.70 -3.76 -1.98
C TYR A 82 7.78 -4.03 -3.19
N PHE A 83 7.00 -3.03 -3.59
CA PHE A 83 6.25 -3.01 -4.84
C PHE A 83 7.03 -2.20 -5.87
N LYS A 84 7.06 -2.64 -7.13
CA LYS A 84 7.73 -1.91 -8.22
C LYS A 84 6.89 -1.92 -9.49
N ASN A 85 6.76 -0.75 -10.10
CA ASN A 85 6.17 -0.62 -11.42
C ASN A 85 7.18 -1.01 -12.49
N THR A 86 6.92 -2.10 -13.22
CA THR A 86 7.73 -2.56 -14.35
C THR A 86 7.10 -2.22 -15.71
N GLY A 87 5.90 -1.63 -15.70
CA GLY A 87 5.16 -1.20 -16.88
C GLY A 87 5.44 0.26 -17.30
N SER A 88 4.66 0.72 -18.27
CA SER A 88 4.79 2.07 -18.87
C SER A 88 3.68 3.05 -18.44
N VAL A 89 2.74 2.60 -17.61
CA VAL A 89 1.66 3.42 -17.03
C VAL A 89 1.70 3.32 -15.51
N THR A 90 1.06 4.25 -14.81
CA THR A 90 1.02 4.25 -13.34
C THR A 90 0.45 2.94 -12.78
N LEU A 91 1.19 2.33 -11.86
CA LEU A 91 0.75 1.23 -11.01
C LEU A 91 0.06 1.84 -9.78
N SER A 92 -1.22 1.55 -9.59
CA SER A 92 -2.01 2.06 -8.46
C SER A 92 -2.48 0.91 -7.59
N ARG A 93 -2.36 1.06 -6.27
CA ARG A 93 -2.78 0.03 -5.30
C ARG A 93 -3.44 0.64 -4.07
N VAL A 94 -4.37 -0.09 -3.48
CA VAL A 94 -4.83 0.13 -2.10
C VAL A 94 -4.12 -0.87 -1.21
N THR A 95 -3.64 -0.43 -0.05
CA THR A 95 -3.00 -1.30 0.95
C THR A 95 -3.75 -1.19 2.27
N PHE A 96 -3.98 -2.33 2.92
CA PHE A 96 -4.63 -2.47 4.19
C PHE A 96 -3.64 -3.01 5.21
N ASN A 97 -3.49 -2.28 6.31
CA ASN A 97 -2.60 -2.63 7.41
C ASN A 97 -3.37 -2.61 8.73
N PRO A 98 -2.92 -3.34 9.76
CA PRO A 98 -3.50 -3.18 11.09
C PRO A 98 -3.23 -1.77 11.62
N ILE A 99 -4.16 -1.21 12.39
CA ILE A 99 -4.09 0.15 12.95
C ILE A 99 -2.81 0.44 13.74
N ARG A 100 -2.17 -0.60 14.30
CA ARG A 100 -0.88 -0.49 14.99
C ARG A 100 0.25 0.01 14.07
N SER A 101 0.11 -0.13 12.74
CA SER A 101 1.10 0.33 11.77
C SER A 101 1.08 1.85 11.55
N GLU A 102 0.00 2.55 11.93
CA GLU A 102 -0.19 3.97 11.59
C GLU A 102 0.96 4.86 12.09
N LYS A 103 1.53 4.54 13.25
CA LYS A 103 2.70 5.25 13.82
C LYS A 103 3.96 5.18 12.94
N HIS A 104 4.00 4.29 11.96
CA HIS A 104 5.11 4.12 11.02
C HIS A 104 4.82 4.75 9.64
N ILE A 105 3.62 5.31 9.43
CA ILE A 105 3.31 6.01 8.19
C ILE A 105 3.95 7.39 8.24
N ARG A 106 4.71 7.71 7.18
CA ARG A 106 5.31 9.04 7.03
C ARG A 106 4.25 10.06 6.58
N PRO A 107 4.24 11.29 7.12
CA PRO A 107 3.21 12.30 6.85
C PRO A 107 3.02 12.70 5.37
N ASP A 108 3.99 12.38 4.49
CA ASP A 108 4.00 12.75 3.06
C ASP A 108 4.12 11.53 2.12
N SER A 109 3.75 10.35 2.61
CA SER A 109 3.88 9.09 1.86
C SER A 109 2.80 8.90 0.80
N ARG A 110 2.83 9.71 -0.26
CA ARG A 110 2.05 9.46 -1.49
C ARG A 110 2.85 8.71 -2.57
N LEU A 111 4.17 8.58 -2.39
CA LEU A 111 5.14 8.14 -3.41
C LEU A 111 6.02 6.96 -2.96
N ILE A 112 5.56 6.17 -2.01
CA ILE A 112 6.23 4.94 -1.59
C ILE A 112 5.24 3.79 -1.61
#